data_AF-A0A2N2SY55-F1
#
_entry.id   AF-A0A2N2SY55-F1
#
_cell.length_a   1.000
_cell.length_b   1.000
_cell.length_c   1.000
_cell.angle_alpha   90.00
_cell.angle_beta   90.00
_cell.angle_gamma   90.00
#
_symmetry.space_group_name_H-M   'P 1'
#
loop_
_entity.id
_entity.type
_entity.pdbx_description
1 polymer ?
#
loop_
_entity_poly.entity_id
_entity_poly.type
_entity_poly.pdbx_seq_one_letter_code
_entity_poly.pdbx_strand_id
1 'polypeptide(L)'
;MLTFIAFIVAISLLIAVHEYGHYRVAVACGVKVLRFSIGFGKPLLRWQSKASGTEFVLALFPLGGFVKMLDEREAPVAPAERHLAFNTQSLGRRTAIVAAGPLANLLLAVLLYSVVNW
;
A
#
# COMPACT_ATOMS: atom_id res chain seq x y z
N MET A 1 -23.47 18.58 -0.43
CA MET A 1 -22.09 19.11 -0.51
C MET A 1 -21.20 18.48 0.58
N LEU A 2 -21.51 18.67 1.86
CA LEU A 2 -20.74 18.07 2.97
C LEU A 2 -20.61 16.54 2.88
N THR A 3 -21.70 15.82 2.59
CA THR A 3 -21.71 14.35 2.46
C THR A 3 -20.79 13.83 1.37
N PHE A 4 -20.71 14.54 0.24
CA PHE A 4 -19.85 14.17 -0.88
C PHE A 4 -18.37 14.37 -0.55
N ILE A 5 -18.03 15.48 0.11
CA ILE A 5 -16.67 15.73 0.58
C ILE A 5 -16.28 14.69 1.64
N ALA A 6 -17.15 14.44 2.61
CA ALA A 6 -16.92 13.42 3.65
C ALA A 6 -16.73 12.02 3.04
N PHE A 7 -17.50 11.66 2.02
CA PHE A 7 -17.35 10.39 1.30
C PHE A 7 -15.98 10.27 0.63
N ILE A 8 -15.54 11.32 -0.09
CA ILE A 8 -14.21 11.33 -0.71
C ILE A 8 -13.12 11.18 0.34
N VAL A 9 -13.20 11.92 1.44
CA VAL A 9 -12.23 11.84 2.55
C VAL A 9 -12.22 10.45 3.16
N ALA A 10 -13.39 9.87 3.43
CA ALA A 10 -13.51 8.54 4.03
C ALA A 10 -12.92 7.45 3.13
N ILE A 11 -13.23 7.45 1.83
CA ILE A 11 -12.65 6.51 0.86
C ILE A 11 -11.13 6.70 0.75
N SER A 12 -10.66 7.95 0.66
CA SER A 12 -9.23 8.26 0.59
C SER A 12 -8.48 7.68 1.79
N LEU A 13 -9.03 7.86 2.99
CA LEU A 13 -8.47 7.35 4.23
C LEU A 13 -8.45 5.81 4.24
N LEU A 14 -9.57 5.18 3.87
CA LEU A 14 -9.70 3.72 3.84
C LEU A 14 -8.70 3.09 2.88
N ILE A 15 -8.54 3.65 1.68
CA ILE A 15 -7.56 3.18 0.71
C ILE A 15 -6.13 3.40 1.24
N ALA A 16 -5.83 4.58 1.77
CA ALA A 16 -4.49 4.88 2.28
C ALA A 16 -4.07 3.89 3.37
N VAL A 17 -4.97 3.56 4.30
CA VAL A 17 -4.71 2.56 5.35
C VAL A 17 -4.60 1.15 4.78
N HIS A 18 -5.43 0.77 3.82
CA HIS A 18 -5.38 -0.52 3.15
C HIS A 18 -4.02 -0.75 2.45
N GLU A 19 -3.62 0.17 1.59
CA GLU A 19 -2.35 0.09 0.86
C GLU A 19 -1.16 0.13 1.83
N TYR A 20 -1.26 0.94 2.89
CA TYR A 20 -0.23 0.99 3.93
C TYR A 20 -0.05 -0.35 4.64
N GLY A 21 -1.12 -1.11 4.85
CA GLY A 21 -1.07 -2.48 5.37
C GLY A 21 -0.21 -3.39 4.49
N HIS A 22 -0.49 -3.43 3.18
CA HIS A 22 0.32 -4.18 2.21
C HIS A 22 1.78 -3.75 2.23
N TYR A 23 2.03 -2.44 2.18
CA TYR A 23 3.38 -1.87 2.20
C TYR A 23 4.18 -2.29 3.43
N ARG A 24 3.58 -2.18 4.62
CA ARG A 24 4.28 -2.47 5.88
C ARG A 24 4.64 -3.94 6.01
N VAL A 25 3.72 -4.83 5.69
CA VAL A 25 4.00 -6.26 5.77
C VAL A 25 4.96 -6.69 4.66
N ALA A 26 4.91 -6.08 3.46
CA ALA A 26 5.89 -6.33 2.41
C ALA A 26 7.32 -5.99 2.87
N VAL A 27 7.52 -4.79 3.43
CA VAL A 27 8.83 -4.37 3.95
C VAL A 27 9.28 -5.27 5.11
N ALA A 28 8.37 -5.64 6.02
CA ALA A 28 8.69 -6.56 7.12
C ALA A 28 9.06 -7.97 6.64
N CYS A 29 8.50 -8.43 5.53
CA CYS A 29 8.84 -9.70 4.89
C CYS A 29 10.12 -9.63 4.04
N GLY A 30 10.79 -8.49 3.97
CA GLY A 30 12.00 -8.29 3.16
C GLY A 30 11.72 -8.12 1.66
N VAL A 31 10.48 -7.80 1.28
CA VAL A 31 10.12 -7.54 -0.12
C VAL A 31 10.42 -6.08 -0.47
N LYS A 32 11.13 -5.87 -1.58
CA LYS A 32 11.42 -4.52 -2.08
C LYS A 32 10.17 -3.93 -2.71
N VAL A 33 9.75 -2.76 -2.21
CA VAL A 33 8.63 -2.00 -2.78
C VAL A 33 9.19 -0.90 -3.67
N LEU A 34 8.82 -0.93 -4.95
CA LEU A 34 9.25 0.03 -5.97
C LEU A 34 8.43 1.31 -5.88
N ARG A 35 7.10 1.19 -5.81
CA ARG A 35 6.20 2.34 -5.77
C ARG A 35 5.04 2.09 -4.81
N PHE A 36 4.75 3.10 -4.00
CA PHE A 36 3.55 3.19 -3.18
C PHE A 36 2.73 4.36 -3.68
N SER A 37 1.54 4.10 -4.21
CA SER A 37 0.66 5.14 -4.77
C SER A 37 -0.65 5.20 -4.01
N ILE A 38 -1.00 6.38 -3.52
CA ILE A 38 -2.36 6.68 -3.09
C ILE A 38 -3.01 7.51 -4.20
N GLY A 39 -4.12 6.99 -4.71
CA GLY A 39 -4.82 7.52 -5.86
C GLY A 39 -4.34 6.97 -7.20
N PHE A 40 -5.07 7.34 -8.24
CA PHE A 40 -4.79 7.05 -9.65
C PHE A 40 -4.63 8.33 -10.49
N GLY A 41 -4.08 8.15 -11.69
CA GLY A 41 -3.97 9.21 -12.70
C GLY A 41 -2.71 10.05 -12.55
N LYS A 42 -2.85 11.36 -12.78
CA LYS A 42 -1.70 12.29 -12.77
C LYS A 42 -1.10 12.37 -11.37
N PRO A 43 0.20 12.09 -11.18
CA PRO A 43 0.87 12.26 -9.90
C PRO A 43 0.94 13.76 -9.56
N LEU A 44 0.38 14.13 -8.41
CA LEU A 44 0.46 15.49 -7.87
C LEU A 44 1.76 15.67 -7.09
N LEU A 45 2.09 14.69 -6.26
CA LEU A 45 3.32 14.66 -5.50
C LEU A 45 4.00 13.31 -5.70
N ARG A 46 5.31 13.34 -5.90
CA ARG A 46 6.15 12.16 -5.91
C ARG A 46 7.42 12.43 -5.14
N TRP A 47 7.82 11.51 -4.29
CA TRP A 47 9.10 11.57 -3.59
C TRP A 47 9.67 10.18 -3.43
N GLN A 48 11.00 10.07 -3.43
CA GLN A 48 11.68 8.80 -3.26
C GLN A 48 12.33 8.76 -1.88
N SER A 49 12.00 7.72 -1.10
CA SER A 49 12.65 7.49 0.18
C SER A 49 14.10 7.05 -0.06
N LYS A 50 15.06 7.79 0.49
CA LYS A 50 16.48 7.41 0.42
C LYS A 50 16.78 6.14 1.21
N ALA A 51 16.00 5.84 2.25
CA ALA A 51 16.22 4.70 3.13
C ALA A 51 15.71 3.37 2.53
N SER A 52 14.56 3.40 1.84
CA SER A 52 13.93 2.19 1.27
C SER A 52 14.00 2.11 -0.25
N GLY A 53 14.40 3.19 -0.93
CA GLY A 53 14.35 3.32 -2.39
C GLY A 53 12.93 3.39 -2.97
N THR A 54 11.89 3.34 -2.13
CA THR A 54 10.48 3.33 -2.54
C THR A 54 10.05 4.71 -3.03
N GLU A 55 9.42 4.75 -4.20
CA GLU A 55 8.77 5.94 -4.73
C GLU A 55 7.36 6.06 -4.14
N PHE A 56 7.11 7.11 -3.38
CA PHE A 56 5.80 7.44 -2.87
C PHE A 56 5.13 8.44 -3.80
N VAL A 57 3.88 8.16 -4.16
CA VAL A 57 3.10 8.96 -5.10
C VAL A 57 1.73 9.29 -4.49
N LEU A 58 1.36 10.56 -4.57
CA LEU A 58 0.00 11.02 -4.32
C LEU A 58 -0.57 11.49 -5.66
N ALA A 59 -1.62 10.83 -6.14
CA ALA A 59 -2.24 11.11 -7.43
C ALA A 59 -3.59 11.82 -7.27
N LEU A 60 -4.05 12.43 -8.37
CA LEU A 60 -5.21 13.32 -8.37
C LEU A 60 -6.52 12.62 -7.96
N PHE A 61 -6.72 11.37 -8.38
CA PHE A 61 -7.99 10.67 -8.14
C PHE A 61 -7.88 9.74 -6.94
N PRO A 62 -8.57 10.00 -5.81
CA PRO A 62 -8.45 9.21 -4.59
C PRO A 62 -9.24 7.89 -4.60
N LEU A 63 -9.65 7.40 -5.78
CA LEU A 63 -10.56 6.26 -5.94
C LEU A 63 -9.82 4.90 -5.97
N GLY A 64 -8.58 4.85 -5.50
CA GLY A 64 -7.86 3.63 -5.21
C GLY A 64 -6.38 3.92 -4.97
N GLY A 65 -5.55 2.89 -5.03
CA GLY A 65 -4.13 2.98 -4.79
C GLY A 65 -3.48 1.66 -5.19
N PHE A 66 -2.16 1.61 -5.13
CA PHE A 66 -1.45 0.35 -5.34
C PHE A 66 -0.06 0.38 -4.72
N VAL A 67 0.37 -0.80 -4.26
CA VAL A 67 1.75 -1.07 -3.86
C VAL A 67 2.43 -1.93 -4.93
N LYS A 68 3.31 -1.31 -5.72
CA LYS A 68 4.13 -2.01 -6.70
C LYS A 68 5.33 -2.64 -6.02
N MET A 69 5.30 -3.95 -5.88
CA MET A 69 6.40 -4.75 -5.34
C MET A 69 7.34 -5.19 -6.45
N LEU A 70 8.59 -5.47 -6.12
CA LEU A 70 9.53 -6.09 -7.04
C LEU A 70 9.04 -7.50 -7.37
N ASP A 71 8.80 -7.80 -8.65
CA ASP A 71 8.35 -9.12 -9.11
C ASP A 71 9.03 -9.46 -10.43
N GLU A 72 9.65 -10.63 -10.52
CA GLU A 72 10.33 -11.13 -11.73
C GLU A 72 9.38 -11.37 -12.89
N ARG A 73 8.08 -11.53 -12.62
CA ARG A 73 7.05 -11.75 -13.65
C ARG A 73 6.64 -10.44 -14.33
N GLU A 74 6.83 -9.30 -13.68
CA GLU A 74 6.47 -7.99 -14.22
C GLU A 74 7.63 -7.31 -14.96
N ALA A 75 8.87 -7.48 -14.47
CA ALA A 75 10.04 -6.85 -15.07
C ALA A 75 11.31 -7.68 -14.81
N PRO A 76 12.34 -7.59 -15.67
CA PRO A 76 13.64 -8.19 -15.40
C PRO A 76 14.24 -7.66 -14.09
N VAL A 77 14.52 -8.57 -13.16
CA VAL A 77 15.15 -8.25 -11.87
C VAL A 77 16.61 -8.68 -11.89
N ALA A 78 17.50 -7.81 -11.41
CA ALA A 78 18.92 -8.13 -11.29
C ALA A 78 19.13 -9.35 -10.38
N PRO A 79 20.05 -10.29 -10.70
CA PRO A 79 20.26 -11.50 -9.91
C PRO A 79 20.48 -11.24 -8.41
N ALA A 80 21.15 -10.13 -8.08
CA ALA A 80 21.41 -9.71 -6.70
C ALA A 80 20.13 -9.32 -5.92
N GLU A 81 19.07 -8.87 -6.59
CA GLU A 81 17.83 -8.39 -5.95
C GLU A 81 16.70 -9.43 -5.95
N ARG A 82 16.90 -10.60 -6.56
CA ARG A 82 15.87 -11.66 -6.66
C ARG A 82 15.33 -12.12 -5.31
N HIS A 83 16.18 -12.15 -4.28
CA HIS A 83 15.79 -12.51 -2.93
C HIS A 83 14.81 -11.51 -2.28
N LEU A 84 14.72 -10.29 -2.83
CA LEU A 84 13.81 -9.23 -2.41
C LEU A 84 12.51 -9.21 -3.23
N ALA A 85 12.39 -10.08 -4.24
CA ALA A 85 11.21 -10.13 -5.09
C ALA A 85 10.05 -10.81 -4.38
N PHE A 86 8.82 -10.36 -4.64
CA PHE A 86 7.61 -10.89 -4.04
C PHE A 86 7.35 -12.35 -4.43
N ASN A 87 7.64 -12.70 -5.69
CA ASN A 87 7.40 -14.02 -6.24
C ASN A 87 8.35 -15.09 -5.69
N THR A 88 9.51 -14.71 -5.17
CA THR A 88 10.49 -15.63 -4.57
C THR A 88 10.23 -15.88 -3.08
N GLN A 89 9.35 -15.11 -2.45
CA GLN A 89 8.95 -15.33 -1.06
C GLN A 89 8.11 -16.59 -0.89
N SER A 90 8.18 -17.17 0.31
CA SER A 90 7.32 -18.29 0.69
C SER A 90 5.84 -17.93 0.60
N LEU A 91 5.00 -18.94 0.36
CA LEU A 91 3.55 -18.75 0.23
C LEU A 91 2.97 -18.02 1.45
N GLY A 92 3.41 -18.36 2.67
CA GLY A 92 2.94 -17.73 3.91
C GLY A 92 3.26 -16.23 3.99
N ARG A 93 4.43 -15.79 3.49
CA ARG A 93 4.75 -14.35 3.43
C ARG A 93 3.89 -13.64 2.41
N ARG A 94 3.70 -14.25 1.23
CA ARG A 94 2.87 -13.68 0.17
C ARG A 94 1.42 -13.54 0.61
N THR A 95 0.86 -14.55 1.26
CA THR A 95 -0.51 -14.48 1.81
C THR A 95 -0.61 -13.47 2.94
N ALA A 96 0.38 -13.38 3.83
CA ALA A 96 0.40 -12.37 4.88
C ALA A 96 0.41 -10.94 4.30
N ILE A 97 1.21 -10.68 3.26
CA ILE A 97 1.26 -9.38 2.58
C ILE A 97 -0.09 -9.04 1.96
N VAL A 98 -0.73 -9.98 1.26
CA VAL A 98 -2.04 -9.74 0.63
C VAL A 98 -3.16 -9.61 1.66
N ALA A 99 -3.10 -10.33 2.78
CA ALA A 99 -4.10 -10.21 3.85
C ALA A 99 -3.93 -8.90 4.67
N ALA A 100 -2.73 -8.30 4.66
CA ALA A 100 -2.42 -7.15 5.49
C ALA A 100 -3.29 -5.92 5.18
N GLY A 101 -3.64 -5.67 3.92
CA GLY A 101 -4.51 -4.56 3.54
C GLY A 101 -5.93 -4.67 4.13
N PRO A 102 -6.65 -5.79 3.87
CA PRO A 102 -7.95 -6.04 4.48
C PRO A 102 -7.92 -6.00 6.02
N LEU A 103 -6.90 -6.58 6.64
CA LEU A 103 -6.75 -6.57 8.10
C LEU A 103 -6.51 -5.16 8.64
N ALA A 104 -5.74 -4.32 7.96
CA ALA A 104 -5.54 -2.93 8.34
C ALA A 104 -6.87 -2.14 8.34
N ASN A 105 -7.74 -2.38 7.36
CA ASN A 105 -9.07 -1.76 7.32
C ASN A 105 -9.97 -2.28 8.43
N LEU A 106 -9.91 -3.58 8.75
CA LEU A 106 -10.69 -4.14 9.86
C LEU A 106 -10.26 -3.52 11.19
N LEU A 107 -8.94 -3.38 11.41
CA LEU A 107 -8.39 -2.70 12.59
C LEU A 107 -8.82 -1.23 12.64
N LEU A 108 -8.77 -0.51 11.51
CA LEU A 108 -9.26 0.85 11.42
C LEU A 108 -10.74 0.95 11.79
N ALA A 109 -11.58 0.04 11.29
CA ALA A 109 -13.00 0.01 11.60
C ALA A 109 -13.26 -0.19 13.09
N VAL A 110 -12.55 -1.13 13.73
CA VAL A 110 -12.63 -1.35 15.18
C VAL A 110 -12.24 -0.08 15.94
N LEU A 111 -11.10 0.54 15.60
CA LEU A 111 -10.63 1.75 16.27
C LEU A 111 -11.60 2.93 16.11
N LEU A 112 -12.09 3.17 14.88
CA LEU A 112 -13.07 4.22 14.62
C LEU A 112 -14.37 3.99 15.38
N TYR A 113 -14.87 2.75 15.39
CA TYR A 113 -16.08 2.40 16.12
C TYR A 113 -15.90 2.60 17.62
N SER A 114 -14.78 2.13 18.18
CA SER A 114 -14.44 2.30 19.59
C SER A 114 -14.28 3.75 20.01
N VAL A 115 -13.77 4.65 19.14
CA VAL A 115 -13.61 6.07 19.47
C VAL A 115 -14.92 6.85 19.35
N VAL A 116 -15.75 6.53 18.36
CA VAL A 116 -17.01 7.26 18.12
C VAL A 116 -18.16 6.79 19.02
N ASN A 117 -18.16 5.52 19.43
CA ASN A 117 -19.21 4.92 20.28
C ASN A 117 -18.76 4.76 21.74
N TRP A 118 -17.79 5.55 22.18
CA TRP A 118 -17.39 5.64 23.58
C TRP A 118 -18.21 6.69 24.33
#